data_AF-A0A2G8S6R6-F1
#
_entry.id   AF-A0A2G8S6R6-F1
#
_cell.length_a   1.000
_cell.length_b   1.000
_cell.length_c   1.000
_cell.angle_alpha   90.00
_cell.angle_beta   90.00
_cell.angle_gamma   90.00
#
_symmetry.space_group_name_H-M   'P 1'
#
loop_
_entity.id
_entity.type
_entity.pdbx_description
1 polymer ?
#
loop_
_entity_poly.entity_id
_entity_poly.type
_entity_poly.pdbx_seq_one_letter_code
_entity_poly.pdbx_strand_id
1 'polypeptide(L)' 'MAQAAKQTMPVRGEKTCPKFDKADPTSLHRYFDDLEALFVRHSMPDADQDDWKVRKELAVCYLPTAVEYGWKS' A
#
# COMPACT_ATOMS: atom_id res chain seq x y z
N MET A 1 -0.03 -9.44 29.05
CA MET A 1 0.93 -9.07 27.99
C MET A 1 0.20 -9.20 26.66
N ALA A 2 -0.41 -8.13 26.15
CA ALA A 2 -1.03 -8.16 24.83
C ALA A 2 0.09 -8.04 23.80
N GLN A 3 0.52 -9.17 23.25
CA GLN A 3 1.40 -9.18 22.10
C GLN A 3 0.64 -8.50 20.97
N ALA A 4 1.01 -7.26 20.65
CA ALA A 4 0.52 -6.59 19.46
C ALA A 4 0.89 -7.50 18.29
N ALA A 5 -0.10 -8.23 17.78
CA ALA A 5 0.07 -9.03 16.58
C ALA A 5 0.62 -8.07 15.54
N LYS A 6 1.86 -8.31 15.10
CA LYS A 6 2.52 -7.55 14.05
C LYS A 6 1.52 -7.52 12.91
N GLN A 7 0.81 -6.40 12.73
CA GLN A 7 -0.34 -6.38 11.84
C GLN A 7 0.21 -6.73 10.46
N THR A 8 -0.23 -7.85 9.90
CA THR A 8 0.16 -8.25 8.56
C THR A 8 -0.53 -7.31 7.58
N MET A 9 0.20 -6.88 6.56
CA MET A 9 -0.33 -6.05 5.47
C MET A 9 -1.61 -6.70 4.91
N PRO A 10 -2.66 -5.91 4.58
CA PRO A 10 -3.89 -6.48 4.06
C PRO A 10 -3.67 -7.20 2.73
N VAL A 11 -4.39 -8.30 2.54
CA VAL A 11 -4.35 -9.05 1.28
C VAL A 11 -5.09 -8.25 0.20
N ARG A 12 -4.61 -8.31 -1.05
CA ARG A 12 -5.26 -7.67 -2.20
C ARG A 12 -6.76 -8.02 -2.22
N GLY A 13 -7.61 -6.98 -2.31
CA GLY A 13 -9.06 -7.14 -2.36
C GLY A 13 -9.77 -7.09 -1.01
N GLU A 14 -9.02 -7.02 0.10
CA GLU A 14 -9.61 -6.72 1.42
C GLU A 14 -10.17 -5.30 1.48
N LYS A 15 -11.17 -5.06 2.34
CA LYS A 15 -11.81 -3.75 2.47
C LYS A 15 -10.86 -2.65 2.94
N THR A 16 -9.81 -3.01 3.65
CA THR A 16 -8.77 -2.12 4.19
C THR A 16 -7.67 -1.79 3.18
N CYS A 17 -7.77 -2.34 1.97
CA CYS A 17 -6.83 -2.16 0.88
C CYS A 17 -7.05 -0.78 0.21
N PRO A 18 -6.01 0.05 0.05
CA PRO A 18 -6.10 1.30 -0.69
C PRO A 18 -6.60 1.07 -2.11
N LYS A 19 -7.44 1.98 -2.62
CA LYS A 19 -8.02 1.87 -3.96
C LYS A 19 -7.61 3.04 -4.81
N PHE A 20 -7.07 2.72 -5.98
CA PHE A 20 -6.77 3.70 -7.01
C PHE A 20 -7.86 3.68 -8.09
N ASP A 21 -8.44 4.85 -8.39
CA ASP A 21 -9.41 5.03 -9.46
C ASP A 21 -8.76 5.74 -10.65
N LYS A 22 -8.63 5.05 -11.77
CA LYS A 22 -8.07 5.62 -13.01
C LYS A 22 -8.94 6.75 -13.59
N ALA A 23 -10.25 6.73 -13.34
CA ALA A 23 -11.17 7.71 -13.89
C ALA A 23 -11.14 9.04 -13.11
N ASP A 24 -10.60 9.02 -11.88
CA ASP A 24 -10.47 10.19 -11.02
C ASP A 24 -8.99 10.43 -10.66
N PRO A 25 -8.30 11.36 -11.34
CA PRO A 25 -6.91 11.70 -11.05
C PRO A 25 -6.67 12.18 -9.61
N THR A 26 -7.69 12.75 -8.96
CA THR A 26 -7.58 13.22 -7.56
C THR A 26 -7.50 12.05 -6.58
N SER A 27 -7.98 10.86 -6.99
CA SER A 27 -7.85 9.63 -6.21
C SER A 27 -6.39 9.18 -6.04
N LEU A 28 -5.46 9.66 -6.86
CA LEU A 28 -4.03 9.36 -6.74
C LEU A 28 -3.45 9.87 -5.42
N HIS A 29 -3.79 11.10 -5.03
CA HIS A 29 -3.35 11.68 -3.77
C HIS A 29 -3.90 10.88 -2.59
N ARG A 30 -5.21 10.60 -2.61
CA ARG A 30 -5.85 9.77 -1.58
C ARG A 30 -5.25 8.38 -1.50
N TYR A 31 -4.89 7.77 -2.62
CA TYR A 31 -4.26 6.45 -2.66
C TYR A 31 -2.90 6.46 -1.96
N PHE A 32 -2.09 7.50 -2.16
CA PHE A 32 -0.81 7.64 -1.45
C PHE A 32 -0.98 7.94 0.04
N ASP A 33 -1.96 8.78 0.40
CA ASP A 33 -2.30 9.05 1.81
C ASP A 33 -2.74 7.77 2.54
N ASP A 34 -3.60 6.97 1.89
CA ASP A 34 -4.06 5.68 2.41
C ASP A 34 -2.89 4.68 2.56
N LEU A 35 -1.95 4.66 1.62
CA LEU A 35 -0.74 3.84 1.69
C LEU A 35 0.17 4.27 2.84
N GLU A 36 0.39 5.57 3.03
CA GLU A 36 1.23 6.11 4.10
C GLU A 36 0.62 5.80 5.47
N ALA A 37 -0.67 6.06 5.65
CA ALA A 37 -1.39 5.71 6.88
C ALA A 37 -1.30 4.21 7.19
N LEU A 38 -1.33 3.38 6.16
CA LEU A 38 -1.19 1.94 6.26
C LEU A 38 0.24 1.55 6.67
N PHE A 39 1.27 2.10 6.03
CA PHE A 39 2.67 1.85 6.41
C PHE A 39 2.98 2.28 7.85
N VAL A 40 2.49 3.45 8.27
CA VAL A 40 2.62 3.93 9.66
C VAL A 40 1.95 2.97 10.64
N ARG A 41 0.72 2.53 10.34
CA ARG A 41 -0.02 1.56 11.15
C ARG A 41 0.72 0.23 11.30
N HIS A 42 1.45 -0.19 10.27
CA HIS A 42 2.23 -1.41 10.25
C HIS A 42 3.67 -1.24 10.78
N SER A 43 3.97 -0.11 11.44
CA SER A 43 5.29 0.20 12.00
C SER A 43 6.41 0.22 10.94
N MET A 44 6.07 0.65 9.72
CA MET A 44 7.02 1.07 8.69
C MET A 44 6.90 2.60 8.48
N PRO A 45 7.32 3.46 9.43
CA PRO A 45 7.38 4.91 9.21
C PRO A 45 8.69 5.33 8.52
N ASP A 46 9.85 4.88 9.01
CA ASP A 46 11.18 5.14 8.44
C ASP A 46 11.73 3.85 7.83
N ALA A 47 11.57 3.71 6.51
CA ALA A 47 11.98 2.50 5.81
C ALA A 47 13.50 2.54 5.55
N ASP A 48 14.23 1.56 6.07
CA ASP A 48 15.53 1.22 5.52
C ASP A 48 15.40 0.77 4.04
N GLN A 49 16.52 0.60 3.35
CA GLN A 49 16.52 0.26 1.92
C GLN A 49 15.68 -0.98 1.57
N ASP A 50 15.61 -1.97 2.46
CA ASP A 50 14.78 -3.17 2.31
C ASP A 50 13.29 -2.90 2.55
N ASP A 51 12.94 -2.10 3.56
CA ASP A 51 11.54 -1.69 3.79
C ASP A 51 11.00 -0.85 2.62
N TRP A 52 11.85 -0.06 1.96
CA TRP A 52 11.46 0.73 0.80
C TRP A 52 11.10 -0.14 -0.41
N LYS A 53 11.81 -1.25 -0.63
CA LYS A 53 11.45 -2.23 -1.67
C LYS A 53 10.07 -2.85 -1.38
N VAL A 54 9.85 -3.25 -0.13
CA VAL A 54 8.58 -3.83 0.32
C VAL A 54 7.42 -2.83 0.12
N ARG A 55 7.61 -1.56 0.51
CA ARG A 55 6.59 -0.50 0.27
C ARG A 55 6.23 -0.34 -1.20
N LYS A 56 7.23 -0.34 -2.10
CA LYS A 56 6.96 -0.26 -3.55
C LYS A 56 6.17 -1.46 -4.07
N GLU A 57 6.54 -2.66 -3.68
CA GLU A 57 5.83 -3.87 -4.08
C GLU A 57 4.38 -3.84 -3.61
N LEU A 58 4.14 -3.39 -2.38
CA LEU A 58 2.80 -3.24 -1.81
C LEU A 58 1.98 -2.14 -2.51
N ALA A 59 2.61 -0.99 -2.80
CA ALA A 59 1.99 0.11 -3.52
C ALA A 59 1.54 -0.26 -4.94
N VAL A 60 2.15 -1.28 -5.54
CA VAL A 60 1.73 -1.80 -6.86
C VAL A 60 0.74 -2.96 -6.72
N CYS A 61 0.85 -3.75 -5.65
CA CYS A 61 -0.02 -4.89 -5.36
C CYS A 61 -1.49 -4.54 -5.07
N TYR A 62 -1.81 -3.27 -4.79
CA TYR A 62 -3.21 -2.86 -4.56
C TYR A 62 -3.87 -2.24 -5.79
N LEU A 63 -3.12 -2.04 -6.86
CA LEU A 63 -3.63 -1.48 -8.10
C LEU A 63 -4.36 -2.54 -8.94
N PRO A 64 -5.38 -2.18 -9.73
CA PRO A 64 -5.91 -3.06 -10.76
C PRO A 64 -4.80 -3.63 -11.65
N THR A 65 -4.90 -4.91 -12.04
CA THR A 65 -3.86 -5.63 -12.79
C THR A 65 -3.37 -4.87 -14.03
N ALA A 66 -4.27 -4.18 -14.73
CA ALA A 66 -3.92 -3.36 -15.89
C ALA A 66 -3.11 -2.08 -15.55
N VAL A 67 -3.22 -1.51 -14.33
CA VAL A 67 -2.29 -0.46 -13.86
C VAL A 67 -0.96 -1.08 -13.48
N GLU A 68 -1.01 -2.19 -12.74
CA GLU A 68 0.17 -2.85 -12.18
C GLU A 68 1.17 -3.23 -13.27
N TYR A 69 0.71 -3.80 -14.39
CA TYR A 69 1.57 -4.08 -15.53
C TYR A 69 2.26 -2.83 -16.10
N GLY A 70 1.57 -1.68 -16.10
CA GLY A 70 2.13 -0.43 -16.58
C GLY A 70 3.15 0.20 -15.62
N TRP A 71 3.08 -0.12 -14.32
CA TRP A 71 3.97 0.44 -13.30
C TRP A 71 5.14 -0.48 -12.96
N LYS A 72 5.04 -1.77 -13.29
CA LYS A 72 6.14 -2.74 -13.19
C LYS A 72 7.09 -2.72 -14.39
N SER A 73 6.71 -2.06 -15.49
CA SER A 73 7.53 -1.91 -16.70
C SER A 73 8.51 -0.76 -16.60
#